data_AF-A0A8W8MPP0-F1
#
_entry.id   AF-A0A8W8MPP0-F1
#
_cell.length_a   1.000
_cell.length_b   1.000
_cell.length_c   1.000
_cell.angle_alpha   90.00
_cell.angle_beta   90.00
_cell.angle_gamma   90.00
#
_symmetry.space_group_name_H-M   'P 1'
#
loop_
_entity.id
_entity.type
_entity.pdbx_description
1 polymer ?
#
loop_
_entity_poly.entity_id
_entity_poly.type
_entity_poly.pdbx_seq_one_letter_code
_entity_poly.pdbx_strand_id
1 'polypeptide(L)'
;MFVQERILSFDWKESGASRLTRTVSKALTMHGCEKSGVGSHFSTHLQDKGVKNKLITFRGHRFNHLFYAAGATYHHLADIKTFLDSWSDPNELLKSISFDVNEKVYTSSLRALGIIDKIITGPFWRVIEKTENILDLNPVLLNMKLNLQDLSQDASPLLEGHLVFPEESVHKDEVYDSLFENTNDAIFETYTQMALELAIGGMLLILERQAKDQLPGGIYYEPSETDQLRAAAVPTTNTCSERDFAQLDVLMRLKPSASTTAYESVIMWTNNKTSTWLNSLSNSEKNSIINDARKSAPEIMELIKERQRSLYETKVEILRAKQEKRVMQENKMYNQKEVHWKQIVPKPAVIIQSFLRHHNLQRGRVLKHRNQVGSKSKKGTSKDFFFKESLTSQILLIQREQSSRENSRHRRTSQLSRSTSSSAYPMSEEKIRDNVKKGNPFNSIVQSGSDDNTLDQNLTLEDFKDFNLSLNVKKDFDICKGIVAQIGGNDYKDHIKEAMQRCMTNKVMSYMNISGKKNKYAFGGSNYFKLVKEVMMRNYNVTENQVVEATANYLKWAPERKDGGGRKK
;
A
#
# COMPACT_ATOMS: atom_id res chain seq x y z
N MET A 1 22.59 -0.89 -34.87
CA MET A 1 21.16 -1.29 -34.89
C MET A 1 20.79 -2.23 -33.75
N PHE A 2 21.32 -3.47 -33.65
CA PHE A 2 20.89 -4.44 -32.62
C PHE A 2 21.18 -4.09 -31.14
N VAL A 3 21.91 -3.02 -30.84
CA VAL A 3 22.13 -2.55 -29.45
C VAL A 3 20.96 -1.69 -28.95
N GLN A 4 20.17 -1.11 -29.85
CA GLN A 4 19.15 -0.10 -29.51
C GLN A 4 17.84 -0.73 -28.97
N GLU A 5 17.56 -1.99 -29.30
CA GLU A 5 16.32 -2.68 -28.89
C GLU A 5 16.35 -3.24 -27.44
N ARG A 6 17.53 -3.39 -26.82
CA ARG A 6 17.65 -3.87 -25.43
C ARG A 6 17.80 -2.77 -24.38
N ILE A 7 17.90 -1.52 -24.80
CA ILE A 7 17.79 -0.33 -23.93
C ILE A 7 16.30 0.03 -23.68
N LEU A 8 15.35 -0.71 -24.29
CA LEU A 8 13.91 -0.44 -24.21
C LEU A 8 13.16 -1.17 -23.08
N SER A 9 13.86 -1.94 -22.22
CA SER A 9 13.30 -2.42 -20.95
C SER A 9 13.52 -1.43 -19.79
N PHE A 10 13.90 -0.18 -20.10
CA PHE A 10 14.07 0.88 -19.11
C PHE A 10 12.70 1.48 -18.78
N ASP A 11 12.46 1.70 -17.49
CA ASP A 11 11.23 2.32 -17.01
C ASP A 11 11.19 3.79 -17.44
N TRP A 12 10.31 4.12 -18.39
CA TRP A 12 10.14 5.46 -18.97
C TRP A 12 9.66 6.52 -17.96
N LYS A 13 9.41 6.12 -16.71
CA LYS A 13 9.02 6.99 -15.59
C LYS A 13 10.20 7.68 -14.89
N GLU A 14 11.43 7.18 -15.00
CA GLU A 14 12.60 7.72 -14.27
C GLU A 14 13.48 8.63 -15.14
N SER A 15 13.88 9.79 -14.62
CA SER A 15 14.79 10.70 -15.32
C SER A 15 16.22 10.13 -15.42
N GLY A 16 16.96 10.49 -16.47
CA GLY A 16 18.32 10.01 -16.68
C GLY A 16 19.27 10.28 -15.50
N ALA A 17 19.15 11.44 -14.85
CA ALA A 17 19.95 11.77 -13.66
C ALA A 17 19.53 10.97 -12.41
N SER A 18 18.23 10.72 -12.19
CA SER A 18 17.78 9.84 -11.10
C SER A 18 18.30 8.42 -11.31
N ARG A 19 18.16 7.92 -12.54
CA ARG A 19 18.68 6.61 -12.95
C ARG A 19 20.18 6.51 -12.73
N LEU A 20 20.96 7.48 -13.20
CA LEU A 20 22.42 7.53 -13.02
C LEU A 20 22.82 7.55 -11.55
N THR A 21 22.17 8.41 -10.74
CA THR A 21 22.38 8.46 -9.28
C THR A 21 22.14 7.09 -8.63
N ARG A 22 21.04 6.43 -9.00
CA ARG A 22 20.62 5.13 -8.47
C ARG A 22 21.51 3.98 -8.97
N THR A 23 21.94 3.98 -10.21
CA THR A 23 22.85 2.95 -10.77
C THR A 23 24.26 3.09 -10.21
N VAL A 24 24.80 4.31 -10.11
CA VAL A 24 26.07 4.58 -9.40
C VAL A 24 25.98 4.13 -7.96
N SER A 25 24.95 4.55 -7.22
CA SER A 25 24.77 4.12 -5.83
C SER A 25 24.66 2.60 -5.69
N LYS A 26 24.02 1.91 -6.65
CA LYS A 26 23.90 0.45 -6.69
C LYS A 26 25.22 -0.25 -7.06
N ALA A 27 26.06 0.37 -7.89
CA ALA A 27 27.29 -0.24 -8.37
C ALA A 27 28.49 0.05 -7.46
N LEU A 28 28.65 1.29 -7.01
CA LEU A 28 29.92 1.81 -6.47
C LEU A 28 29.93 2.02 -4.95
N THR A 29 28.87 1.62 -4.24
CA THR A 29 28.80 1.71 -2.75
C THR A 29 28.90 0.35 -2.08
N MET A 30 29.44 0.33 -0.86
CA MET A 30 29.68 -0.88 -0.06
C MET A 30 28.43 -1.72 0.25
N HIS A 31 27.25 -1.11 0.29
CA HIS A 31 25.98 -1.82 0.49
C HIS A 31 25.05 -1.76 -0.74
N GLY A 32 25.66 -1.61 -1.93
CA GLY A 32 25.00 -1.71 -3.23
C GLY A 32 24.68 -3.17 -3.62
N CYS A 33 24.81 -3.49 -4.90
CA CYS A 33 24.52 -4.82 -5.43
C CYS A 33 25.72 -5.77 -5.25
N GLU A 34 25.65 -6.70 -4.29
CA GLU A 34 26.71 -7.69 -4.04
C GLU A 34 27.08 -8.55 -5.27
N LYS A 35 26.17 -8.70 -6.25
CA LYS A 35 26.37 -9.55 -7.44
C LYS A 35 26.87 -8.81 -8.69
N SER A 36 26.75 -7.48 -8.73
CA SER A 36 27.01 -6.70 -9.97
C SER A 36 27.62 -5.33 -9.70
N GLY A 37 27.74 -4.93 -8.43
CA GLY A 37 28.49 -3.78 -8.00
C GLY A 37 29.94 -4.14 -7.69
N VAL A 38 30.77 -3.11 -7.67
CA VAL A 38 32.22 -3.14 -7.50
C VAL A 38 32.67 -2.11 -6.47
N GLY A 39 31.79 -1.73 -5.54
CA GLY A 39 32.00 -0.62 -4.59
C GLY A 39 33.22 -0.76 -3.67
N SER A 40 33.69 -1.98 -3.39
CA SER A 40 34.97 -2.20 -2.71
C SER A 40 36.17 -1.77 -3.57
N HIS A 41 36.18 -2.15 -4.85
CA HIS A 41 37.21 -1.78 -5.81
C HIS A 41 37.20 -0.28 -6.10
N PHE A 42 36.02 0.33 -6.24
CA PHE A 42 35.90 1.78 -6.39
C PHE A 42 36.38 2.54 -5.15
N SER A 43 36.09 2.02 -3.94
CA SER A 43 36.62 2.62 -2.70
C SER A 43 38.14 2.49 -2.60
N THR A 44 38.72 1.40 -3.10
CA THR A 44 40.19 1.23 -3.21
C THR A 44 40.78 2.23 -4.21
N HIS A 45 40.18 2.37 -5.39
CA HIS A 45 40.59 3.35 -6.40
C HIS A 45 40.59 4.80 -5.89
N LEU A 46 39.58 5.18 -5.10
CA LEU A 46 39.54 6.49 -4.45
C LEU A 46 40.61 6.62 -3.34
N GLN A 47 40.83 5.56 -2.57
CA GLN A 47 41.87 5.52 -1.52
C GLN A 47 43.28 5.68 -2.10
N ASP A 48 43.58 5.04 -3.24
CA ASP A 48 44.87 5.16 -3.93
C ASP A 48 45.10 6.60 -4.47
N LYS A 49 44.02 7.33 -4.79
CA LYS A 49 44.07 8.77 -5.13
C LYS A 49 44.11 9.70 -3.90
N GLY A 50 43.95 9.18 -2.68
CA GLY A 50 43.77 9.98 -1.47
C GLY A 50 42.42 10.70 -1.36
N VAL A 51 41.43 10.33 -2.17
CA VAL A 51 40.11 10.96 -2.23
C VAL A 51 39.13 10.24 -1.29
N LYS A 52 38.38 11.00 -0.49
CA LYS A 52 37.36 10.43 0.40
C LYS A 52 36.07 10.14 -0.37
N ASN A 53 35.65 8.87 -0.41
CA ASN A 53 34.36 8.47 -1.00
C ASN A 53 33.18 9.19 -0.32
N LYS A 54 32.42 9.96 -1.10
CA LYS A 54 31.19 10.67 -0.70
C LYS A 54 29.92 9.92 -1.11
N LEU A 55 30.02 8.89 -1.96
CA LEU A 55 28.86 8.17 -2.47
C LEU A 55 28.10 7.47 -1.33
N ILE A 56 26.79 7.68 -1.28
CA ILE A 56 25.91 7.05 -0.31
C ILE A 56 25.07 5.94 -0.93
N THR A 57 24.75 4.93 -0.13
CA THR A 57 23.87 3.84 -0.55
C THR A 57 22.46 4.39 -0.79
N PHE A 58 21.84 4.08 -1.92
CA PHE A 58 20.45 4.46 -2.23
C PHE A 58 19.47 3.59 -1.42
N ARG A 59 19.35 3.89 -0.12
CA ARG A 59 18.55 3.16 0.87
C ARG A 59 17.75 4.15 1.71
N GLY A 60 16.50 4.37 1.35
CA GLY A 60 15.58 5.24 2.10
C GLY A 60 14.45 5.76 1.21
N HIS A 61 13.34 6.14 1.84
CA HIS A 61 12.19 6.79 1.19
C HIS A 61 12.15 8.30 1.44
N ARG A 62 13.19 8.89 2.06
CA ARG A 62 13.27 10.33 2.34
C ARG A 62 13.50 11.09 1.04
N PHE A 63 12.71 12.15 0.82
CA PHE A 63 12.70 12.90 -0.43
C PHE A 63 14.06 13.55 -0.77
N ASN A 64 14.83 13.97 0.24
CA ASN A 64 16.14 14.61 0.06
C ASN A 64 17.25 13.63 -0.37
N HIS A 65 17.06 12.32 -0.21
CA HIS A 65 18.08 11.30 -0.46
C HIS A 65 18.58 11.29 -1.92
N LEU A 66 17.68 11.57 -2.87
CA LEU A 66 18.01 11.66 -4.29
C LEU A 66 18.96 12.84 -4.57
N PHE A 67 18.65 14.02 -4.03
CA PHE A 67 19.41 15.25 -4.27
C PHE A 67 20.83 15.16 -3.68
N TYR A 68 20.95 14.70 -2.44
CA TYR A 68 22.25 14.47 -1.81
C TYR A 68 23.09 13.43 -2.57
N ALA A 69 22.48 12.30 -2.95
CA ALA A 69 23.17 11.26 -3.71
C ALA A 69 23.60 11.75 -5.11
N ALA A 70 22.80 12.62 -5.75
CA ALA A 70 23.14 13.23 -7.02
C ALA A 70 24.36 14.16 -6.90
N GLY A 71 24.41 15.01 -5.87
CA GLY A 71 25.57 15.87 -5.59
C GLY A 71 26.85 15.06 -5.36
N ALA A 72 26.78 14.00 -4.54
CA ALA A 72 27.92 13.10 -4.33
C ALA A 72 28.34 12.34 -5.61
N THR A 73 27.39 12.00 -6.48
CA THR A 73 27.69 11.36 -7.78
C THR A 73 28.34 12.35 -8.75
N TYR A 74 27.91 13.62 -8.74
CA TYR A 74 28.48 14.69 -9.56
C TYR A 74 29.94 14.95 -9.18
N HIS A 75 30.20 15.11 -7.88
CA HIS A 75 31.54 15.31 -7.33
C HIS A 75 32.55 14.24 -7.79
N HIS A 76 32.12 12.97 -7.86
CA HIS A 76 32.96 11.85 -8.31
C HIS A 76 32.90 11.55 -9.82
N LEU A 77 32.30 12.40 -10.67
CA LEU A 77 32.16 12.10 -12.12
C LEU A 77 33.49 11.74 -12.80
N ALA A 78 34.56 12.49 -12.52
CA ALA A 78 35.88 12.24 -13.09
C ALA A 78 36.50 10.92 -12.57
N ASP A 79 36.32 10.62 -11.28
CA ASP A 79 36.78 9.37 -10.67
C ASP A 79 36.04 8.17 -11.25
N ILE A 80 34.71 8.27 -11.39
CA ILE A 80 33.85 7.22 -11.94
C ILE A 80 34.27 6.91 -13.38
N LYS A 81 34.53 7.93 -14.21
CA LYS A 81 35.05 7.74 -15.57
C LYS A 81 36.39 7.01 -15.56
N THR A 82 37.38 7.57 -14.84
CA THR A 82 38.73 6.99 -14.74
C THR A 82 38.70 5.52 -14.29
N PHE A 83 37.86 5.21 -13.29
CA PHE A 83 37.68 3.86 -12.78
C PHE A 83 37.06 2.92 -13.81
N LEU A 84 35.97 3.33 -14.46
CA LEU A 84 35.28 2.50 -15.46
C LEU A 84 36.12 2.29 -16.72
N ASP A 85 36.90 3.28 -17.15
CA ASP A 85 37.81 3.17 -18.29
C ASP A 85 38.97 2.19 -18.00
N SER A 86 39.36 2.04 -16.73
CA SER A 86 40.34 1.04 -16.28
C SER A 86 39.76 -0.37 -16.08
N TRP A 87 38.44 -0.53 -16.15
CA TRP A 87 37.75 -1.77 -15.76
C TRP A 87 37.63 -2.75 -16.94
N SER A 88 38.38 -3.86 -16.89
CA SER A 88 38.60 -4.76 -18.04
C SER A 88 37.38 -5.55 -18.53
N ASP A 89 36.42 -5.86 -17.65
CA ASP A 89 35.19 -6.58 -18.01
C ASP A 89 33.96 -5.95 -17.33
N PRO A 90 33.38 -4.88 -17.91
CA PRO A 90 32.24 -4.20 -17.34
C PRO A 90 30.96 -5.00 -17.60
N ASN A 91 30.26 -5.37 -16.53
CA ASN A 91 28.91 -5.92 -16.65
C ASN A 91 27.90 -4.85 -17.13
N GLU A 92 26.67 -5.25 -17.50
CA GLU A 92 25.66 -4.33 -18.05
C GLU A 92 25.31 -3.14 -17.15
N LEU A 93 25.42 -3.26 -15.82
CA LEU A 93 25.25 -2.13 -14.90
C LEU A 93 26.39 -1.12 -15.04
N LEU A 94 27.63 -1.59 -15.16
CA LEU A 94 28.80 -0.72 -15.35
C LEU A 94 28.82 -0.09 -16.75
N LYS A 95 28.42 -0.82 -17.80
CA LYS A 95 28.22 -0.28 -19.14
C LYS A 95 27.17 0.83 -19.17
N SER A 96 26.03 0.64 -18.50
CA SER A 96 24.99 1.66 -18.39
C SER A 96 25.48 2.93 -17.69
N ILE A 97 26.33 2.80 -16.65
CA ILE A 97 26.93 3.96 -15.98
C ILE A 97 27.95 4.64 -16.89
N SER A 98 28.85 3.88 -17.53
CA SER A 98 29.85 4.40 -18.47
C SER A 98 29.22 5.20 -19.63
N PHE A 99 28.04 4.77 -20.11
CA PHE A 99 27.22 5.54 -21.03
C PHE A 99 26.65 6.81 -20.35
N ASP A 100 25.87 6.64 -19.27
CA ASP A 100 25.13 7.72 -18.62
C ASP A 100 26.04 8.86 -18.09
N VAL A 101 27.29 8.60 -17.67
CA VAL A 101 28.25 9.64 -17.22
C VAL A 101 28.85 10.48 -18.35
N ASN A 102 28.72 10.03 -19.61
CA ASN A 102 29.20 10.77 -20.78
C ASN A 102 28.10 11.59 -21.46
N GLU A 103 26.84 11.37 -21.09
CA GLU A 103 25.71 12.18 -21.55
C GLU A 103 25.64 13.53 -20.82
N LYS A 104 25.92 14.62 -21.54
CA LYS A 104 25.92 15.98 -20.97
C LYS A 104 24.60 16.32 -20.27
N VAL A 105 23.46 15.99 -20.88
CA VAL A 105 22.12 16.25 -20.31
C VAL A 105 21.91 15.55 -18.97
N TYR A 106 22.46 14.35 -18.78
CA TYR A 106 22.33 13.62 -17.52
C TYR A 106 23.26 14.20 -16.46
N THR A 107 24.49 14.53 -16.82
CA THR A 107 25.48 15.12 -15.90
C THR A 107 25.16 16.57 -15.48
N SER A 108 24.55 17.38 -16.35
CA SER A 108 24.04 18.72 -15.99
C SER A 108 22.80 18.64 -15.08
N SER A 109 21.89 17.71 -15.38
CA SER A 109 20.74 17.43 -14.51
C SER A 109 21.17 16.88 -13.14
N LEU A 110 22.25 16.10 -13.10
CA LEU A 110 22.85 15.60 -11.86
C LEU A 110 23.43 16.75 -11.01
N ARG A 111 24.11 17.71 -11.63
CA ARG A 111 24.58 18.95 -10.98
C ARG A 111 23.41 19.75 -10.41
N ALA A 112 22.35 19.96 -11.20
CA ALA A 112 21.14 20.66 -10.77
C ALA A 112 20.52 20.02 -9.51
N LEU A 113 20.39 18.69 -9.48
CA LEU A 113 19.91 17.97 -8.28
C LEU A 113 20.84 18.15 -7.07
N GLY A 114 22.16 18.17 -7.26
CA GLY A 114 23.12 18.45 -6.19
C GLY A 114 23.04 19.89 -5.65
N ILE A 115 22.83 20.88 -6.53
CA ILE A 115 22.61 22.29 -6.15
C ILE A 115 21.33 22.42 -5.30
N ILE A 116 20.25 21.71 -5.69
CA ILE A 116 19.00 21.66 -4.93
C ILE A 116 19.19 21.02 -3.55
N ASP A 117 20.09 20.05 -3.35
CA ASP A 117 20.46 19.57 -2.01
C ASP A 117 21.09 20.69 -1.17
N LYS A 118 22.12 21.34 -1.72
CA LYS A 118 22.92 22.31 -0.96
C LYS A 118 22.17 23.58 -0.59
N ILE A 119 21.32 24.10 -1.49
CA ILE A 119 20.63 25.38 -1.31
C ILE A 119 19.18 25.22 -0.80
N ILE A 120 18.48 24.15 -1.16
CA ILE A 120 17.03 24.04 -0.92
C ILE A 120 16.72 22.93 0.08
N THR A 121 16.88 21.66 -0.30
CA THR A 121 16.34 20.53 0.49
C THR A 121 17.14 20.25 1.76
N GLY A 122 18.47 20.44 1.74
CA GLY A 122 19.34 20.33 2.91
C GLY A 122 19.07 21.43 3.95
N PRO A 123 19.08 22.73 3.58
CA PRO A 123 18.69 23.81 4.49
C PRO A 123 17.25 23.66 5.00
N PHE A 124 16.27 23.36 4.13
CA PHE A 124 14.88 23.14 4.54
C PHE A 124 14.74 22.01 5.58
N TRP A 125 15.48 20.91 5.42
CA TRP A 125 15.50 19.83 6.40
C TRP A 125 16.05 20.27 7.76
N ARG A 126 17.06 21.17 7.78
CA ARG A 126 17.58 21.75 9.04
C ARG A 126 16.57 22.68 9.72
N VAL A 127 15.78 23.44 8.96
CA VAL A 127 14.67 24.22 9.53
C VAL A 127 13.64 23.28 10.17
N ILE A 128 13.20 22.25 9.44
CA ILE A 128 12.27 21.23 9.94
C ILE A 128 12.76 20.56 11.23
N GLU A 129 14.05 20.25 11.33
CA GLU A 129 14.64 19.62 12.53
C GLU A 129 14.78 20.57 13.73
N LYS A 130 14.85 21.89 13.50
CA LYS A 130 14.91 22.92 14.56
C LYS A 130 13.52 23.35 15.03
N THR A 131 12.54 23.40 14.12
CA THR A 131 11.18 23.82 14.42
C THR A 131 10.46 22.72 15.21
N GLU A 132 9.91 23.05 16.38
CA GLU A 132 9.25 22.07 17.26
C GLU A 132 7.80 21.78 16.80
N ASN A 133 7.06 22.79 16.35
CA ASN A 133 5.64 22.67 16.00
C ASN A 133 5.40 22.70 14.48
N ILE A 134 4.46 21.89 13.99
CA ILE A 134 4.05 21.90 12.58
C ILE A 134 3.49 23.24 12.09
N LEU A 135 2.82 24.03 12.95
CA LEU A 135 2.22 25.31 12.56
C LEU A 135 3.28 26.43 12.39
N ASP A 136 4.38 26.35 13.12
CA ASP A 136 5.50 27.30 13.04
C ASP A 136 6.25 27.21 11.69
N LEU A 137 5.99 26.16 10.90
CA LEU A 137 6.51 26.03 9.53
C LEU A 137 5.72 26.86 8.50
N ASN A 138 4.54 27.41 8.81
CA ASN A 138 3.75 28.17 7.82
C ASN A 138 4.53 29.32 7.16
N PRO A 139 5.27 30.19 7.88
CA PRO A 139 6.05 31.26 7.27
C PRO A 139 7.20 30.73 6.41
N VAL A 140 7.83 29.62 6.85
CA VAL A 140 8.91 28.94 6.13
C VAL A 140 8.41 28.37 4.80
N LEU A 141 7.25 27.71 4.81
CA LEU A 141 6.58 27.15 3.62
C LEU A 141 6.14 28.24 2.66
N LEU A 142 5.65 29.38 3.16
CA LEU A 142 5.32 30.54 2.34
C LEU A 142 6.57 31.16 1.69
N ASN A 143 7.64 31.40 2.46
CA ASN A 143 8.89 31.92 1.92
C ASN A 143 9.47 30.96 0.86
N MET A 144 9.48 29.66 1.13
CA MET A 144 9.91 28.64 0.18
C MET A 144 9.05 28.68 -1.09
N LYS A 145 7.72 28.80 -0.99
CA LYS A 145 6.83 28.94 -2.15
C LYS A 145 7.21 30.13 -3.02
N LEU A 146 7.37 31.32 -2.42
CA LEU A 146 7.67 32.55 -3.16
C LEU A 146 9.01 32.43 -3.91
N ASN A 147 10.05 31.97 -3.22
CA ASN A 147 11.36 31.73 -3.84
C ASN A 147 11.30 30.70 -4.97
N LEU A 148 10.63 29.55 -4.77
CA LEU A 148 10.48 28.53 -5.82
C LEU A 148 9.62 29.03 -7.00
N GLN A 149 8.72 29.99 -6.79
CA GLN A 149 7.92 30.57 -7.87
C GLN A 149 8.81 31.39 -8.81
N ASP A 150 9.63 32.29 -8.29
CA ASP A 150 10.55 33.10 -9.09
C ASP A 150 11.64 32.22 -9.74
N LEU A 151 12.25 31.33 -8.96
CA LEU A 151 13.30 30.41 -9.41
C LEU A 151 12.81 29.32 -10.38
N SER A 152 11.49 29.14 -10.55
CA SER A 152 10.94 28.28 -11.61
C SER A 152 10.94 28.94 -12.99
N GLN A 153 11.08 30.27 -13.04
CA GLN A 153 11.11 31.06 -14.28
C GLN A 153 12.54 31.42 -14.69
N ASP A 154 13.42 31.67 -13.71
CA ASP A 154 14.85 31.89 -13.92
C ASP A 154 15.65 31.33 -12.75
N ALA A 155 16.41 30.25 -12.98
CA ALA A 155 17.28 29.66 -11.96
C ALA A 155 18.71 30.22 -11.95
N SER A 156 19.05 31.22 -12.77
CA SER A 156 20.38 31.84 -12.79
C SER A 156 20.88 32.26 -11.38
N PRO A 157 20.05 32.86 -10.50
CA PRO A 157 20.50 33.23 -9.15
C PRO A 157 20.97 32.04 -8.31
N LEU A 158 20.43 30.83 -8.53
CA LEU A 158 20.90 29.63 -7.81
C LEU A 158 22.30 29.22 -8.23
N LEU A 159 22.68 29.40 -9.50
CA LEU A 159 24.04 29.15 -9.99
C LEU A 159 25.05 30.13 -9.39
N GLU A 160 24.60 31.37 -9.10
CA GLU A 160 25.37 32.38 -8.36
C GLU A 160 25.40 32.13 -6.83
N GLY A 161 24.69 31.10 -6.34
CA GLY A 161 24.66 30.72 -4.93
C GLY A 161 23.64 31.46 -4.06
N HIS A 162 22.58 32.03 -4.66
CA HIS A 162 21.46 32.64 -3.95
C HIS A 162 20.83 31.68 -2.91
N LEU A 163 20.48 32.18 -1.73
CA LEU A 163 20.00 31.36 -0.61
C LEU A 163 18.48 31.49 -0.40
N VAL A 164 17.75 30.39 -0.64
CA VAL A 164 16.30 30.30 -0.36
C VAL A 164 15.99 30.39 1.14
N PHE A 165 16.95 30.00 1.99
CA PHE A 165 16.85 30.07 3.45
C PHE A 165 18.05 30.84 4.02
N PRO A 166 18.04 32.20 4.03
CA PRO A 166 19.21 33.00 4.42
C PRO A 166 19.69 32.79 5.86
N GLU A 167 18.79 32.41 6.76
CA GLU A 167 19.09 32.14 8.17
C GLU A 167 19.77 30.78 8.39
N GLU A 168 19.76 29.89 7.38
CA GLU A 168 20.41 28.59 7.44
C GLU A 168 21.78 28.61 6.74
N SER A 169 22.83 28.26 7.48
CA SER A 169 24.16 28.07 6.89
C SER A 169 24.13 26.96 5.84
N VAL A 170 24.56 27.25 4.61
CA VAL A 170 24.85 26.23 3.60
C VAL A 170 26.13 25.48 3.98
N HIS A 171 26.10 24.15 3.86
CA HIS A 171 27.27 23.32 4.14
C HIS A 171 28.23 23.31 2.94
N LYS A 172 29.17 24.26 2.96
CA LYS A 172 30.28 24.38 2.02
C LYS A 172 31.34 23.33 2.30
N ASP A 173 31.24 22.21 1.59
CA ASP A 173 32.19 21.10 1.58
C ASP A 173 32.72 20.89 0.14
N GLU A 174 33.65 19.95 -0.03
CA GLU A 174 34.20 19.55 -1.34
C GLU A 174 33.13 19.24 -2.41
N VAL A 175 31.93 18.80 -2.00
CA VAL A 175 30.80 18.54 -2.91
C VAL A 175 30.17 19.86 -3.35
N TYR A 176 29.92 20.79 -2.43
CA TYR A 176 29.50 22.15 -2.76
C TYR A 176 30.50 22.81 -3.71
N ASP A 177 31.79 22.78 -3.39
CA ASP A 177 32.82 23.42 -4.23
C ASP A 177 32.81 22.84 -5.66
N SER A 178 32.70 21.51 -5.82
CA SER A 178 32.56 20.90 -7.15
C SER A 178 31.28 21.27 -7.89
N LEU A 179 30.16 21.50 -7.18
CA LEU A 179 28.88 21.89 -7.81
C LEU A 179 28.91 23.34 -8.32
N PHE A 180 29.68 24.22 -7.69
CA PHE A 180 29.80 25.64 -8.06
C PHE A 180 31.09 25.98 -8.83
N GLU A 181 31.89 24.99 -9.19
CA GLU A 181 33.05 25.17 -10.07
C GLU A 181 32.61 25.66 -11.46
N ASN A 182 33.39 26.57 -12.06
CA ASN A 182 33.13 27.08 -13.40
C ASN A 182 33.51 26.01 -14.44
N THR A 183 32.51 25.47 -15.14
CA THR A 183 32.71 24.39 -16.12
C THR A 183 33.32 24.85 -17.44
N ASN A 184 33.33 26.16 -17.70
CA ASN A 184 33.72 26.79 -18.98
C ASN A 184 32.97 26.24 -20.22
N ASP A 185 31.82 25.59 -20.03
CA ASP A 185 30.97 25.04 -21.10
C ASP A 185 29.58 25.68 -21.03
N ALA A 186 29.35 26.71 -21.85
CA ALA A 186 28.10 27.45 -21.86
C ALA A 186 26.86 26.59 -22.15
N ILE A 187 27.00 25.51 -22.93
CA ILE A 187 25.91 24.57 -23.21
C ILE A 187 25.58 23.75 -21.96
N PHE A 188 26.62 23.32 -21.24
CA PHE A 188 26.46 22.60 -19.98
C PHE A 188 25.84 23.47 -18.87
N GLU A 189 26.24 24.74 -18.76
CA GLU A 189 25.62 25.70 -17.85
C GLU A 189 24.13 25.90 -18.21
N THR A 190 23.81 26.10 -19.49
CA THR A 190 22.42 26.22 -19.98
C THR A 190 21.59 24.98 -19.64
N TYR A 191 22.11 23.77 -19.85
CA TYR A 191 21.42 22.53 -19.47
C TYR A 191 21.33 22.32 -17.95
N THR A 192 22.21 22.94 -17.15
CA THR A 192 22.12 22.93 -15.68
C THR A 192 20.99 23.86 -15.23
N GLN A 193 20.92 25.08 -15.77
CA GLN A 193 19.85 26.05 -15.52
C GLN A 193 18.47 25.48 -15.90
N MET A 194 18.30 24.97 -17.13
CA MET A 194 17.03 24.38 -17.57
C MET A 194 16.58 23.20 -16.68
N ALA A 195 17.54 22.41 -16.17
CA ALA A 195 17.25 21.30 -15.27
C ALA A 195 16.86 21.78 -13.86
N LEU A 196 17.45 22.88 -13.37
CA LEU A 196 17.03 23.55 -12.14
C LEU A 196 15.60 24.07 -12.27
N GLU A 197 15.30 24.88 -13.29
CA GLU A 197 13.97 25.48 -13.54
C GLU A 197 12.87 24.41 -13.58
N LEU A 198 13.10 23.33 -14.35
CA LEU A 198 12.16 22.21 -14.46
C LEU A 198 11.97 21.47 -13.13
N ALA A 199 13.05 21.20 -12.39
CA ALA A 199 12.97 20.52 -11.09
C ALA A 199 12.29 21.40 -10.03
N ILE A 200 12.56 22.71 -10.03
CA ILE A 200 11.98 23.70 -9.13
C ILE A 200 10.50 23.91 -9.41
N GLY A 201 10.09 24.00 -10.67
CA GLY A 201 8.67 24.00 -11.06
C GLY A 201 7.95 22.73 -10.59
N GLY A 202 8.59 21.57 -10.70
CA GLY A 202 8.10 20.31 -10.13
C GLY A 202 7.97 20.34 -8.60
N MET A 203 8.97 20.89 -7.90
CA MET A 203 8.95 21.06 -6.44
C MET A 203 7.86 22.03 -5.98
N LEU A 204 7.66 23.14 -6.69
CA LEU A 204 6.60 24.12 -6.41
C LEU A 204 5.21 23.47 -6.48
N LEU A 205 4.92 22.72 -7.55
CA LEU A 205 3.65 21.99 -7.70
C LEU A 205 3.43 20.95 -6.59
N ILE A 206 4.49 20.33 -6.09
CA ILE A 206 4.41 19.40 -4.95
C ILE A 206 4.17 20.17 -3.66
N LEU A 207 4.89 21.27 -3.41
CA LEU A 207 4.77 22.13 -2.23
C LEU A 207 3.36 22.69 -2.10
N GLU A 208 2.83 23.34 -3.15
CA GLU A 208 1.47 23.91 -3.14
C GLU A 208 0.38 22.86 -2.88
N ARG A 209 0.59 21.63 -3.36
CA ARG A 209 -0.35 20.51 -3.16
C ARG A 209 -0.26 19.90 -1.76
N GLN A 210 0.94 19.76 -1.21
CA GLN A 210 1.18 19.10 0.09
C GLN A 210 0.99 20.05 1.27
N ALA A 211 1.41 21.31 1.14
CA ALA A 211 1.25 22.37 2.13
C ALA A 211 -0.02 23.22 1.92
N LYS A 212 -1.02 22.69 1.18
CA LYS A 212 -2.23 23.44 0.81
C LYS A 212 -2.96 24.04 2.02
N ASP A 213 -3.00 23.30 3.13
CA ASP A 213 -3.70 23.73 4.34
C ASP A 213 -2.88 24.76 5.15
N GLN A 214 -1.56 24.83 4.94
CA GLN A 214 -0.59 25.71 5.60
C GLN A 214 -0.26 26.98 4.80
N LEU A 215 -0.58 27.01 3.51
CA LEU A 215 -0.35 28.13 2.59
C LEU A 215 -1.59 29.06 2.50
N PRO A 216 -1.46 30.30 1.98
CA PRO A 216 -2.56 31.26 1.91
C PRO A 216 -3.85 30.68 1.32
N GLY A 217 -4.96 30.80 2.07
CA GLY A 217 -6.26 30.20 1.76
C GLY A 217 -6.47 28.77 2.31
N GLY A 218 -5.46 28.19 2.97
CA GLY A 218 -5.53 26.95 3.73
C GLY A 218 -6.12 27.11 5.13
N ILE A 219 -6.67 26.03 5.69
CA ILE A 219 -7.37 26.04 6.98
C ILE A 219 -6.48 26.26 8.22
N TYR A 220 -5.17 26.10 8.05
CA TYR A 220 -4.16 26.26 9.11
C TYR A 220 -3.19 27.41 8.86
N TYR A 221 -3.31 28.16 7.75
CA TYR A 221 -2.45 29.30 7.42
C TYR A 221 -2.41 30.35 8.53
N GLU A 222 -3.60 30.74 9.02
CA GLU A 222 -3.80 31.59 10.19
C GLU A 222 -4.52 30.75 11.27
N PRO A 223 -3.77 29.97 12.09
CA PRO A 223 -4.37 28.99 12.99
C PRO A 223 -5.02 29.67 14.20
N SER A 224 -6.28 29.31 14.49
CA SER A 224 -7.00 29.81 15.66
C SER A 224 -6.33 29.40 16.97
N GLU A 225 -6.61 30.09 18.08
CA GLU A 225 -6.18 29.68 19.43
C GLU A 225 -6.56 28.21 19.72
N THR A 226 -7.72 27.75 19.23
CA THR A 226 -8.16 26.37 19.41
C THR A 226 -7.35 25.35 18.60
N ASP A 227 -6.79 25.75 17.46
CA ASP A 227 -5.94 24.91 16.63
C ASP A 227 -4.50 24.90 17.15
N GLN A 228 -4.00 26.03 17.66
CA GLN A 228 -2.74 26.10 18.40
C GLN A 228 -2.76 25.16 19.62
N LEU A 229 -3.82 25.20 20.43
CA LEU A 229 -4.00 24.29 21.59
C LEU A 229 -4.07 22.81 21.18
N ARG A 230 -4.67 22.49 20.02
CA ARG A 230 -4.71 21.11 19.49
C ARG A 230 -3.37 20.66 18.91
N ALA A 231 -2.63 21.58 18.29
CA ALA A 231 -1.37 21.32 17.63
C ALA A 231 -0.17 21.39 18.57
N ALA A 232 -0.32 21.87 19.82
CA ALA A 232 0.77 22.14 20.76
C ALA A 232 1.79 20.99 20.95
N ALA A 233 1.36 19.73 20.80
CA ALA A 233 2.22 18.54 20.90
C ALA A 233 2.45 17.82 19.55
N VAL A 234 2.15 18.45 18.42
CA VAL A 234 2.28 17.88 17.07
C VAL A 234 3.64 18.29 16.48
N PRO A 235 4.60 17.35 16.33
CA PRO A 235 5.91 17.64 15.78
C PRO A 235 5.84 17.92 14.28
N THR A 236 6.86 18.61 13.77
CA THR A 236 7.07 18.89 12.34
C THR A 236 7.24 17.66 11.46
N THR A 237 7.68 16.52 12.03
CA THR A 237 7.90 15.26 11.27
C THR A 237 7.28 14.05 11.94
N ASN A 238 6.97 13.04 11.12
CA ASN A 238 6.57 11.70 11.56
C ASN A 238 7.75 10.84 12.06
N THR A 239 8.97 11.38 12.15
CA THR A 239 10.20 10.64 12.50
C THR A 239 10.11 9.97 13.87
N CYS A 240 9.38 10.56 14.84
CA CYS A 240 9.14 9.91 16.12
C CYS A 240 8.33 8.62 15.95
N SER A 241 7.23 8.65 15.19
CA SER A 241 6.41 7.49 14.89
C SER A 241 7.20 6.39 14.15
N GLU A 242 8.02 6.76 13.15
CA GLU A 242 8.88 5.81 12.43
C GLU A 242 9.86 5.11 13.37
N ARG A 243 10.51 5.87 14.25
CA ARG A 243 11.44 5.35 15.27
C ARG A 243 10.73 4.43 16.26
N ASP A 244 9.52 4.78 16.69
CA ASP A 244 8.75 4.03 17.68
C ASP A 244 8.24 2.72 17.10
N PHE A 245 7.81 2.72 15.83
CA PHE A 245 7.51 1.48 15.10
C PHE A 245 8.77 0.63 14.88
N ALA A 246 9.91 1.21 14.53
CA ALA A 246 11.17 0.46 14.38
C ALA A 246 11.61 -0.19 15.71
N GLN A 247 11.44 0.50 16.85
CA GLN A 247 11.67 -0.08 18.18
C GLN A 247 10.68 -1.22 18.48
N LEU A 248 9.38 -1.02 18.24
CA LEU A 248 8.35 -2.04 18.42
C LEU A 248 8.68 -3.31 17.61
N ASP A 249 9.07 -3.15 16.36
CA ASP A 249 9.38 -4.21 15.42
C ASP A 249 10.60 -5.04 15.87
N VAL A 250 11.62 -4.38 16.44
CA VAL A 250 12.76 -5.05 17.10
C VAL A 250 12.33 -5.75 18.40
N LEU A 251 11.52 -5.10 19.24
CA LEU A 251 11.05 -5.67 20.51
C LEU A 251 10.17 -6.91 20.29
N MET A 252 9.30 -6.91 19.27
CA MET A 252 8.48 -8.06 18.89
C MET A 252 9.32 -9.23 18.39
N ARG A 253 10.43 -8.99 17.69
CA ARG A 253 11.39 -10.03 17.29
C ARG A 253 12.17 -10.59 18.48
N LEU A 254 12.62 -9.74 19.41
CA LEU A 254 13.46 -10.14 20.54
C LEU A 254 12.67 -10.76 21.71
N LYS A 255 11.42 -10.34 21.92
CA LYS A 255 10.60 -10.72 23.07
C LYS A 255 9.16 -11.06 22.68
N PRO A 256 8.90 -11.96 21.71
CA PRO A 256 7.57 -12.18 21.11
C PRO A 256 6.45 -12.53 22.10
N SER A 257 6.79 -13.08 23.27
CA SER A 257 5.83 -13.40 24.35
C SER A 257 5.45 -12.22 25.25
N ALA A 258 6.05 -11.04 25.07
CA ALA A 258 5.72 -9.85 25.84
C ALA A 258 4.41 -9.22 25.35
N SER A 259 3.67 -8.60 26.27
CA SER A 259 2.41 -7.92 25.96
C SER A 259 2.64 -6.60 25.23
N THR A 260 1.64 -6.12 24.48
CA THR A 260 1.67 -4.80 23.82
C THR A 260 2.01 -3.69 24.80
N THR A 261 1.42 -3.71 26.01
CA THR A 261 1.71 -2.74 27.07
C THR A 261 3.15 -2.79 27.56
N ALA A 262 3.81 -3.96 27.55
CA ALA A 262 5.23 -4.05 27.88
C ALA A 262 6.11 -3.43 26.79
N TYR A 263 5.75 -3.56 25.50
CA TYR A 263 6.45 -2.85 24.41
C TYR A 263 6.23 -1.34 24.51
N GLU A 264 4.99 -0.89 24.66
CA GLU A 264 4.62 0.53 24.86
C GLU A 264 5.41 1.15 26.03
N SER A 265 5.46 0.45 27.17
CA SER A 265 6.20 0.90 28.36
C SER A 265 7.70 1.05 28.09
N VAL A 266 8.33 0.13 27.36
CA VAL A 266 9.76 0.20 27.03
C VAL A 266 10.06 1.32 26.04
N ILE A 267 9.20 1.53 25.03
CA ILE A 267 9.33 2.61 24.05
C ILE A 267 9.18 3.97 24.74
N MET A 268 8.12 4.15 25.56
CA MET A 268 7.92 5.36 26.35
C MET A 268 9.09 5.64 27.31
N TRP A 269 9.57 4.61 28.02
CA TRP A 269 10.72 4.73 28.92
C TRP A 269 12.00 5.19 28.21
N THR A 270 12.20 4.73 26.98
CA THR A 270 13.34 5.08 26.14
C THR A 270 13.21 6.50 25.60
N ASN A 271 12.07 6.84 25.01
CA ASN A 271 11.80 8.15 24.41
C ASN A 271 11.81 9.28 25.45
N ASN A 272 11.20 9.06 26.62
CA ASN A 272 11.14 10.04 27.70
C ASN A 272 12.47 10.14 28.48
N LYS A 273 13.49 9.35 28.09
CA LYS A 273 14.79 9.25 28.78
C LYS A 273 14.63 8.97 30.28
N THR A 274 13.61 8.20 30.68
CA THR A 274 13.18 8.04 32.08
C THR A 274 14.30 7.53 32.99
N SER A 275 15.17 6.65 32.47
CA SER A 275 16.36 6.19 33.21
C SER A 275 17.34 7.33 33.53
N THR A 276 17.59 8.23 32.58
CA THR A 276 18.49 9.38 32.76
C THR A 276 17.90 10.36 33.79
N TRP A 277 16.61 10.68 33.67
CA TRP A 277 15.91 11.52 34.64
C TRP A 277 15.90 10.91 36.05
N LEU A 278 15.58 9.62 36.20
CA LEU A 278 15.65 8.93 37.50
C LEU A 278 17.08 8.83 38.06
N ASN A 279 18.12 8.95 37.24
CA ASN A 279 19.50 8.98 37.67
C ASN A 279 20.01 10.38 38.02
N SER A 280 19.31 11.46 37.62
CA SER A 280 19.61 12.83 38.06
C SER A 280 18.95 13.23 39.39
N LEU A 281 18.01 12.41 39.91
CA LEU A 281 17.35 12.64 41.20
C LEU A 281 18.17 12.08 42.37
N SER A 282 17.91 12.59 43.58
CA SER A 282 18.49 12.02 44.80
C SER A 282 18.00 10.58 45.03
N ASN A 283 18.80 9.79 45.77
CA ASN A 283 18.43 8.41 46.10
C ASN A 283 17.11 8.32 46.89
N SER A 284 16.77 9.31 47.72
CA SER A 284 15.49 9.37 48.44
C SER A 284 14.31 9.61 47.50
N GLU A 285 14.40 10.60 46.62
CA GLU A 285 13.32 10.93 45.66
C GLU A 285 13.10 9.80 44.67
N LYS A 286 14.18 9.25 44.10
CA LYS A 286 14.14 8.10 43.20
C LYS A 286 13.45 6.90 43.84
N ASN A 287 13.77 6.59 45.09
CA ASN A 287 13.14 5.49 45.83
C ASN A 287 11.65 5.78 46.13
N SER A 288 11.28 7.03 46.44
CA SER A 288 9.86 7.41 46.61
C SER A 288 9.08 7.17 45.31
N ILE A 289 9.55 7.75 44.19
CA ILE A 289 8.89 7.66 42.88
C ILE A 289 8.74 6.20 42.43
N ILE A 290 9.77 5.37 42.59
CA ILE A 290 9.70 3.94 42.27
C ILE A 290 8.69 3.21 43.17
N ASN A 291 8.63 3.54 44.46
CA ASN A 291 7.67 2.92 45.37
C ASN A 291 6.24 3.38 45.10
N ASP A 292 6.01 4.63 44.70
CA ASP A 292 4.70 5.14 44.34
C ASP A 292 4.22 4.55 43.01
N ALA A 293 5.09 4.43 42.00
CA ALA A 293 4.81 3.70 40.77
C ALA A 293 4.44 2.22 41.03
N ARG A 294 5.09 1.56 42.00
CA ARG A 294 4.73 0.19 42.42
C ARG A 294 3.35 0.13 43.10
N LYS A 295 2.99 1.13 43.91
CA LYS A 295 1.65 1.21 44.55
C LYS A 295 0.53 1.39 43.52
N SER A 296 0.77 2.19 42.48
CA SER A 296 -0.22 2.43 41.40
C SER A 296 -0.30 1.32 40.34
N ALA A 297 0.69 0.43 40.26
CA ALA A 297 0.71 -0.64 39.26
C ALA A 297 -0.54 -1.55 39.24
N PRO A 298 -1.13 -1.98 40.38
CA PRO A 298 -2.34 -2.80 40.38
C PRO A 298 -3.56 -2.08 39.78
N GLU A 299 -3.72 -0.78 40.05
CA GLU A 299 -4.80 0.05 39.51
C GLU A 299 -4.69 0.18 37.98
N ILE A 300 -3.49 0.51 37.49
CA ILE A 300 -3.20 0.58 36.05
C ILE A 300 -3.46 -0.78 35.37
N MET A 301 -3.09 -1.89 36.01
CA MET A 301 -3.34 -3.23 35.49
C MET A 301 -4.83 -3.60 35.43
N GLU A 302 -5.68 -3.08 36.33
CA GLU A 302 -7.12 -3.30 36.24
C GLU A 302 -7.75 -2.46 35.12
N LEU A 303 -7.37 -1.19 34.97
CA LEU A 303 -7.78 -0.33 33.85
C LEU A 303 -7.42 -0.96 32.49
N ILE A 304 -6.27 -1.63 32.38
CA ILE A 304 -5.88 -2.38 31.18
C ILE A 304 -6.83 -3.56 30.92
N LYS A 305 -7.21 -4.34 31.94
CA LYS A 305 -8.16 -5.45 31.78
C LYS A 305 -9.56 -4.96 31.39
N GLU A 306 -10.04 -3.87 31.98
CA GLU A 306 -11.33 -3.26 31.62
C GLU A 306 -11.32 -2.80 30.17
N ARG A 307 -10.24 -2.13 29.72
CA ARG A 307 -10.07 -1.74 28.32
C ARG A 307 -9.98 -2.94 27.37
N GLN A 308 -9.35 -4.04 27.78
CA GLN A 308 -9.35 -5.28 26.99
C GLN A 308 -10.74 -5.90 26.89
N ARG A 309 -11.54 -5.85 27.97
CA ARG A 309 -12.92 -6.36 27.99
C ARG A 309 -13.82 -5.54 27.07
N SER A 310 -13.80 -4.21 27.16
CA SER A 310 -14.60 -3.36 26.28
C SER A 310 -14.20 -3.49 24.80
N LEU A 311 -12.90 -3.55 24.49
CA LEU A 311 -12.42 -3.83 23.13
C LEU A 311 -12.86 -5.20 22.60
N TYR A 312 -12.99 -6.21 23.46
CA TYR A 312 -13.53 -7.52 23.09
C TYR A 312 -15.04 -7.43 22.80
N GLU A 313 -15.80 -6.76 23.66
CA GLU A 313 -17.24 -6.54 23.49
C GLU A 313 -17.53 -5.78 22.18
N THR A 314 -16.86 -4.66 21.91
CA THR A 314 -16.97 -3.92 20.64
C THR A 314 -16.62 -4.79 19.42
N LYS A 315 -15.60 -5.65 19.51
CA LYS A 315 -15.27 -6.60 18.43
C LYS A 315 -16.39 -7.62 18.20
N VAL A 316 -17.01 -8.13 19.26
CA VAL A 316 -18.16 -9.05 19.16
C VAL A 316 -19.37 -8.37 18.52
N GLU A 317 -19.67 -7.13 18.88
CA GLU A 317 -20.75 -6.34 18.27
C GLU A 317 -20.49 -6.06 16.78
N ILE A 318 -19.27 -5.66 16.41
CA ILE A 318 -18.88 -5.47 15.00
C ILE A 318 -19.02 -6.77 14.21
N LEU A 319 -18.69 -7.92 14.81
CA LEU A 319 -18.86 -9.24 14.17
C LEU A 319 -20.34 -9.61 13.99
N ARG A 320 -21.20 -9.38 14.99
CA ARG A 320 -22.66 -9.58 14.88
C ARG A 320 -23.25 -8.68 13.79
N ALA A 321 -22.93 -7.39 13.80
CA ALA A 321 -23.41 -6.44 12.79
C ALA A 321 -22.93 -6.80 11.36
N LYS A 322 -21.75 -7.41 11.21
CA LYS A 322 -21.29 -7.98 9.92
C LYS A 322 -22.10 -9.22 9.52
N GLN A 323 -22.39 -10.13 10.46
CA GLN A 323 -23.22 -11.32 10.21
C GLN A 323 -24.66 -10.94 9.82
N GLU A 324 -25.29 -10.02 10.55
CA GLU A 324 -26.63 -9.51 10.26
C GLU A 324 -26.71 -8.86 8.88
N LYS A 325 -25.71 -8.05 8.51
CA LYS A 325 -25.62 -7.47 7.15
C LYS A 325 -25.49 -8.54 6.07
N ARG A 326 -24.70 -9.60 6.30
CA ARG A 326 -24.58 -10.75 5.37
C ARG A 326 -25.93 -11.47 5.22
N VAL A 327 -26.61 -11.79 6.32
CA VAL A 327 -27.95 -12.41 6.30
C VAL A 327 -28.99 -11.52 5.60
N MET A 328 -28.97 -10.20 5.83
CA MET A 328 -29.84 -9.26 5.11
C MET A 328 -29.54 -9.20 3.60
N GLN A 329 -28.28 -9.29 3.19
CA GLN A 329 -27.89 -9.35 1.77
C GLN A 329 -28.34 -10.67 1.13
N GLU A 330 -28.12 -11.81 1.81
CA GLU A 330 -28.58 -13.12 1.36
C GLU A 330 -30.10 -13.19 1.22
N ASN A 331 -30.86 -12.67 2.20
CA ASN A 331 -32.32 -12.58 2.13
C ASN A 331 -32.80 -11.65 1.01
N LYS A 332 -32.12 -10.52 0.76
CA LYS A 332 -32.42 -9.66 -0.40
C LYS A 332 -32.17 -10.39 -1.72
N MET A 333 -31.07 -11.12 -1.87
CA MET A 333 -30.80 -11.93 -3.05
C MET A 333 -31.79 -13.08 -3.22
N TYR A 334 -32.22 -13.72 -2.14
CA TYR A 334 -33.26 -14.76 -2.17
C TYR A 334 -34.60 -14.19 -2.64
N ASN A 335 -35.05 -13.08 -2.06
CA ASN A 335 -36.30 -12.42 -2.45
C ASN A 335 -36.26 -11.92 -3.90
N GLN A 336 -35.13 -11.38 -4.38
CA GLN A 336 -34.96 -11.00 -5.79
C GLN A 336 -35.06 -12.22 -6.72
N LYS A 337 -34.44 -13.35 -6.36
CA LYS A 337 -34.57 -14.61 -7.11
C LYS A 337 -36.00 -15.15 -7.10
N GLU A 338 -36.72 -15.03 -5.99
CA GLU A 338 -38.11 -15.48 -5.89
C GLU A 338 -39.07 -14.62 -6.73
N VAL A 339 -38.89 -13.30 -6.73
CA VAL A 339 -39.63 -12.38 -7.63
C VAL A 339 -39.33 -12.69 -9.10
N HIS A 340 -38.05 -12.92 -9.45
CA HIS A 340 -37.65 -13.28 -10.81
C HIS A 340 -38.22 -14.64 -11.24
N TRP A 341 -38.22 -15.64 -10.34
CA TRP A 341 -38.83 -16.95 -10.59
C TRP A 341 -40.36 -16.83 -10.82
N LYS A 342 -41.05 -16.02 -10.01
CA LYS A 342 -42.49 -15.72 -10.20
C LYS A 342 -42.81 -14.96 -11.49
N GLN A 343 -41.83 -14.30 -12.12
CA GLN A 343 -41.95 -13.67 -13.43
C GLN A 343 -41.62 -14.63 -14.60
N ILE A 344 -40.71 -15.59 -14.38
CA ILE A 344 -40.29 -16.56 -15.40
C ILE A 344 -41.26 -17.74 -15.55
N VAL A 345 -41.88 -18.20 -14.46
CA VAL A 345 -42.86 -19.30 -14.51
C VAL A 345 -44.18 -18.80 -15.10
N PRO A 346 -44.62 -19.28 -16.30
CA PRO A 346 -45.94 -18.97 -16.80
C PRO A 346 -46.99 -19.61 -15.89
N LYS A 347 -48.11 -18.91 -15.65
CA LYS A 347 -49.26 -19.49 -14.92
C LYS A 347 -49.62 -20.85 -15.54
N PRO A 348 -49.67 -21.96 -14.77
CA PRO A 348 -49.85 -23.32 -15.31
C PRO A 348 -51.31 -23.61 -15.73
N ALA A 349 -51.97 -22.66 -16.39
CA ALA A 349 -53.40 -22.69 -16.69
C ALA A 349 -53.76 -22.90 -18.18
N VAL A 350 -52.80 -22.83 -19.11
CA VAL A 350 -53.11 -22.81 -20.57
C VAL A 350 -52.50 -23.97 -21.37
N ILE A 351 -51.35 -24.53 -20.97
CA ILE A 351 -50.63 -25.55 -21.78
C ILE A 351 -51.11 -26.99 -21.49
N ILE A 352 -51.73 -27.25 -20.34
CA ILE A 352 -52.22 -28.61 -19.99
C ILE A 352 -53.52 -28.96 -20.76
N GLN A 353 -54.36 -27.98 -21.12
CA GLN A 353 -55.59 -28.25 -21.87
C GLN A 353 -55.36 -28.60 -23.36
N SER A 354 -54.28 -28.14 -23.98
CA SER A 354 -53.94 -28.53 -25.36
C SER A 354 -53.34 -29.93 -25.42
N PHE A 355 -52.41 -30.26 -24.50
CA PHE A 355 -51.78 -31.58 -24.46
C PHE A 355 -52.76 -32.72 -24.12
N LEU A 356 -53.73 -32.48 -23.23
CA LEU A 356 -54.78 -33.45 -22.91
C LEU A 356 -55.87 -33.60 -23.99
N ARG A 357 -55.97 -32.68 -24.97
CA ARG A 357 -56.89 -32.83 -26.12
C ARG A 357 -56.29 -33.64 -27.26
N HIS A 358 -54.97 -33.62 -27.48
CA HIS A 358 -54.35 -34.43 -28.53
C HIS A 358 -54.09 -35.89 -28.12
N HIS A 359 -53.83 -36.17 -26.84
CA HIS A 359 -53.55 -37.56 -26.42
C HIS A 359 -54.79 -38.47 -26.27
N ASN A 360 -56.00 -37.90 -26.20
CA ASN A 360 -57.25 -38.65 -26.05
C ASN A 360 -57.93 -39.06 -27.38
N LEU A 361 -57.33 -38.74 -28.54
CA LEU A 361 -57.88 -39.03 -29.87
C LEU A 361 -57.22 -40.23 -30.59
N GLN A 362 -56.29 -40.95 -29.94
CA GLN A 362 -55.48 -42.00 -30.58
C GLN A 362 -55.38 -43.34 -29.83
N ARG A 363 -56.07 -43.55 -28.70
CA ARG A 363 -56.02 -44.84 -27.96
C ARG A 363 -57.38 -45.40 -27.52
N GLY A 364 -58.42 -45.14 -28.30
CA GLY A 364 -59.69 -45.87 -28.23
C GLY A 364 -59.68 -47.14 -29.08
N ARG A 365 -58.90 -48.18 -28.73
CA ARG A 365 -59.05 -49.57 -29.23
C ARG A 365 -58.22 -50.59 -28.42
N VAL A 366 -58.87 -51.69 -28.02
CA VAL A 366 -58.32 -52.93 -27.39
C VAL A 366 -57.73 -52.73 -25.97
N LEU A 367 -58.45 -52.88 -24.84
CA LEU A 367 -59.14 -54.04 -24.21
C LEU A 367 -58.27 -55.24 -23.81
N LYS A 368 -58.20 -55.50 -22.47
CA LYS A 368 -58.03 -56.79 -21.75
C LYS A 368 -56.74 -57.60 -22.05
N HIS A 369 -56.01 -58.20 -21.12
CA HIS A 369 -56.33 -58.81 -19.81
C HIS A 369 -55.08 -58.77 -18.89
N ARG A 370 -55.22 -58.50 -17.58
CA ARG A 370 -55.26 -59.47 -16.44
C ARG A 370 -53.89 -59.81 -15.80
N ASN A 371 -53.76 -59.41 -14.53
CA ASN A 371 -52.98 -59.94 -13.39
C ASN A 371 -51.79 -60.91 -13.66
N GLN A 372 -50.62 -60.65 -13.04
CA GLN A 372 -50.28 -61.17 -11.69
C GLN A 372 -48.84 -60.82 -11.23
N VAL A 373 -48.68 -60.67 -9.90
CA VAL A 373 -47.54 -61.08 -9.03
C VAL A 373 -46.10 -60.65 -9.37
N GLY A 374 -45.34 -60.25 -8.35
CA GLY A 374 -43.86 -60.38 -8.36
C GLY A 374 -43.07 -59.30 -7.63
N SER A 375 -42.86 -59.45 -6.32
CA SER A 375 -41.97 -58.60 -5.53
C SER A 375 -40.53 -59.13 -5.48
N LYS A 376 -39.52 -58.23 -5.36
CA LYS A 376 -38.44 -58.25 -4.32
C LYS A 376 -37.16 -57.43 -4.66
N SER A 377 -36.83 -56.47 -3.76
CA SER A 377 -35.46 -56.18 -3.24
C SER A 377 -34.39 -55.67 -4.25
N LYS A 378 -33.24 -55.02 -3.95
CA LYS A 378 -32.42 -54.60 -2.79
C LYS A 378 -31.40 -53.56 -3.36
N LYS A 379 -30.70 -52.66 -2.65
CA LYS A 379 -30.67 -52.16 -1.26
C LYS A 379 -29.91 -50.81 -1.29
N GLY A 380 -30.36 -49.74 -0.62
CA GLY A 380 -29.58 -48.49 -0.50
C GLY A 380 -28.56 -48.56 0.65
N THR A 381 -27.42 -47.86 0.52
CA THR A 381 -26.42 -47.73 1.61
C THR A 381 -26.42 -46.31 2.18
N SER A 382 -26.39 -46.23 3.51
CA SER A 382 -26.43 -44.98 4.29
C SER A 382 -25.05 -44.31 4.38
N LYS A 383 -25.01 -42.98 4.42
CA LYS A 383 -23.84 -42.21 4.92
C LYS A 383 -24.11 -40.79 5.43
N ASP A 384 -25.23 -40.15 5.05
CA ASP A 384 -25.45 -38.72 5.35
C ASP A 384 -26.10 -38.40 6.72
N PHE A 385 -26.40 -39.40 7.56
CA PHE A 385 -27.18 -39.17 8.79
C PHE A 385 -26.35 -38.74 10.03
N PHE A 386 -25.03 -38.99 10.04
CA PHE A 386 -24.22 -38.82 11.26
C PHE A 386 -23.75 -37.39 11.60
N PHE A 387 -23.86 -36.42 10.67
CA PHE A 387 -23.29 -35.07 10.89
C PHE A 387 -24.27 -34.05 11.50
N LYS A 388 -25.58 -34.34 11.53
CA LYS A 388 -26.60 -33.38 12.04
C LYS A 388 -26.85 -33.47 13.55
N GLU A 389 -26.62 -34.61 14.19
CA GLU A 389 -26.88 -34.77 15.63
C GLU A 389 -25.79 -34.13 16.50
N SER A 390 -24.53 -34.11 16.03
CA SER A 390 -23.40 -33.57 16.79
C SER A 390 -23.47 -32.06 17.04
N LEU A 391 -23.97 -31.26 16.08
CA LEU A 391 -24.13 -29.81 16.27
C LEU A 391 -25.32 -29.47 17.16
N THR A 392 -26.43 -30.20 16.99
CA THR A 392 -27.66 -29.97 17.77
C THR A 392 -27.44 -30.24 19.26
N SER A 393 -26.61 -31.24 19.58
CA SER A 393 -26.22 -31.56 20.96
C SER A 393 -25.33 -30.49 21.61
N GLN A 394 -24.47 -29.80 20.85
CA GLN A 394 -23.65 -28.69 21.35
C GLN A 394 -24.50 -27.42 21.59
N ILE A 395 -25.46 -27.14 20.71
CA ILE A 395 -26.39 -26.01 20.85
C ILE A 395 -27.23 -26.13 22.14
N LEU A 396 -27.73 -27.33 22.44
CA LEU A 396 -28.49 -27.60 23.66
C LEU A 396 -27.66 -27.48 24.95
N LEU A 397 -26.34 -27.74 24.90
CA LEU A 397 -25.46 -27.55 26.06
C LEU A 397 -25.31 -26.06 26.41
N ILE A 398 -25.07 -25.23 25.39
CA ILE A 398 -24.85 -23.78 25.54
C ILE A 398 -26.13 -23.07 26.02
N GLN A 399 -27.31 -23.48 25.53
CA GLN A 399 -28.58 -22.93 26.00
C GLN A 399 -28.87 -23.30 27.47
N ARG A 400 -28.41 -24.46 27.95
CA ARG A 400 -28.59 -24.89 29.34
C ARG A 400 -27.74 -24.08 30.35
N GLU A 401 -26.56 -23.60 29.93
CA GLU A 401 -25.74 -22.73 30.78
C GLU A 401 -26.33 -21.33 30.92
N GLN A 402 -26.96 -20.78 29.87
CA GLN A 402 -27.55 -19.44 29.91
C GLN A 402 -28.76 -19.34 30.85
N SER A 403 -29.69 -20.32 30.80
CA SER A 403 -30.88 -20.32 31.68
C SER A 403 -30.56 -20.47 33.18
N SER A 404 -29.33 -20.84 33.55
CA SER A 404 -28.91 -20.96 34.95
C SER A 404 -28.39 -19.66 35.58
N ARG A 405 -28.20 -18.59 34.79
CA ARG A 405 -27.56 -17.34 35.25
C ARG A 405 -28.46 -16.09 35.26
N GLU A 406 -29.64 -16.12 34.64
CA GLU A 406 -30.52 -14.94 34.55
C GLU A 406 -31.35 -14.66 35.83
N ASN A 407 -31.38 -15.56 36.81
CA ASN A 407 -32.06 -15.33 38.09
C ASN A 407 -31.19 -14.58 39.13
N SER A 408 -30.63 -13.42 38.76
CA SER A 408 -30.34 -12.39 39.77
C SER A 408 -30.34 -10.96 39.21
N ARG A 409 -31.02 -10.06 39.95
CA ARG A 409 -30.90 -8.58 39.92
C ARG A 409 -31.48 -7.84 38.71
N HIS A 410 -32.80 -7.72 38.70
CA HIS A 410 -33.44 -6.43 38.40
C HIS A 410 -33.26 -5.44 39.56
N ARG A 411 -32.73 -4.23 39.32
CA ARG A 411 -33.31 -2.99 39.86
C ARG A 411 -32.74 -1.69 39.25
N ARG A 412 -33.67 -0.90 38.70
CA ARG A 412 -33.75 0.57 38.62
C ARG A 412 -32.64 1.37 37.92
N THR A 413 -33.06 1.89 36.77
CA THR A 413 -32.69 3.18 36.18
C THR A 413 -32.63 4.36 37.16
N SER A 414 -31.70 5.28 36.92
CA SER A 414 -31.92 6.73 37.03
C SER A 414 -31.16 7.43 35.91
N GLN A 415 -31.77 8.46 35.33
CA GLN A 415 -31.17 9.25 34.23
C GLN A 415 -30.27 10.34 34.82
N LEU A 416 -29.07 10.53 34.25
CA LEU A 416 -28.39 11.81 34.31
C LEU A 416 -27.65 12.06 32.99
N SER A 417 -28.17 13.00 32.22
CA SER A 417 -27.56 13.52 31.00
C SER A 417 -26.44 14.51 31.36
N ARG A 418 -25.20 14.18 30.97
CA ARG A 418 -24.12 15.16 30.84
C ARG A 418 -23.36 14.94 29.54
N SER A 419 -23.53 15.88 28.62
CA SER A 419 -22.71 15.99 27.41
C SER A 419 -21.32 16.49 27.77
N THR A 420 -20.30 15.65 27.55
CA THR A 420 -18.89 16.06 27.57
C THR A 420 -18.23 15.55 26.30
N SER A 421 -18.09 16.44 25.31
CA SER A 421 -17.36 16.15 24.07
C SER A 421 -15.85 16.22 24.34
N SER A 422 -15.29 15.13 24.87
CA SER A 422 -13.84 14.97 25.08
C SER A 422 -13.21 14.40 23.81
N SER A 423 -12.48 15.23 23.07
CA SER A 423 -11.66 14.82 21.92
C SER A 423 -10.21 14.60 22.35
N ALA A 424 -9.99 13.54 23.13
CA ALA A 424 -8.69 12.89 23.25
C ALA A 424 -8.83 11.44 22.75
N TYR A 425 -7.73 10.84 22.30
CA TYR A 425 -7.71 9.47 21.76
C TYR A 425 -8.44 8.47 22.70
N PRO A 426 -9.28 7.54 22.17
CA PRO A 426 -9.22 6.96 20.82
C PRO A 426 -10.06 7.69 19.76
N MET A 427 -9.72 7.47 18.48
CA MET A 427 -10.50 7.96 17.33
C MET A 427 -11.98 7.51 17.36
N SER A 428 -12.87 8.39 16.89
CA SER A 428 -14.31 8.09 16.78
C SER A 428 -14.61 6.94 15.81
N GLU A 429 -15.71 6.21 16.07
CA GLU A 429 -16.15 5.09 15.22
C GLU A 429 -16.31 5.46 13.74
N GLU A 430 -16.64 6.71 13.42
CA GLU A 430 -16.82 7.15 12.03
C GLU A 430 -15.48 7.20 11.28
N LYS A 431 -14.41 7.73 11.92
CA LYS A 431 -13.04 7.63 11.40
C LYS A 431 -12.58 6.17 11.28
N ILE A 432 -12.99 5.31 12.22
CA ILE A 432 -12.72 3.86 12.13
C ILE A 432 -13.49 3.23 10.96
N ARG A 433 -14.76 3.56 10.72
CA ARG A 433 -15.56 3.04 9.61
C ARG A 433 -15.01 3.48 8.25
N ASP A 434 -14.55 4.72 8.11
CA ASP A 434 -13.90 5.17 6.86
C ASP A 434 -12.49 4.58 6.68
N ASN A 435 -11.72 4.35 7.75
CA ASN A 435 -10.47 3.60 7.65
C ASN A 435 -10.68 2.09 7.40
N VAL A 436 -11.79 1.50 7.85
CA VAL A 436 -12.18 0.12 7.52
C VAL A 436 -12.67 0.00 6.07
N LYS A 437 -13.29 1.05 5.49
CA LYS A 437 -13.52 1.11 4.03
C LYS A 437 -12.21 1.22 3.24
N LYS A 438 -11.17 1.87 3.77
CA LYS A 438 -9.81 1.86 3.19
C LYS A 438 -9.11 0.49 3.34
N GLY A 439 -9.59 -0.38 4.24
CA GLY A 439 -9.03 -1.71 4.51
C GLY A 439 -9.39 -2.81 3.52
N ASN A 440 -9.95 -2.50 2.35
CA ASN A 440 -10.02 -3.47 1.25
C ASN A 440 -8.63 -3.53 0.58
N PRO A 441 -7.95 -4.70 0.50
CA PRO A 441 -6.61 -4.83 -0.10
C PRO A 441 -6.55 -4.50 -1.60
N PHE A 442 -7.69 -4.18 -2.22
CA PHE A 442 -7.78 -3.67 -3.58
C PHE A 442 -7.91 -2.14 -3.68
N ASN A 443 -8.22 -1.44 -2.58
CA ASN A 443 -8.25 0.03 -2.58
C ASN A 443 -6.85 0.64 -2.66
N SER A 444 -5.80 -0.09 -2.27
CA SER A 444 -4.40 0.26 -2.58
C SER A 444 -4.16 0.28 -4.10
N ILE A 445 -4.61 -0.73 -4.84
CA ILE A 445 -4.52 -0.77 -6.32
C ILE A 445 -5.23 0.44 -6.94
N VAL A 446 -6.36 0.86 -6.35
CA VAL A 446 -7.17 2.00 -6.82
C VAL A 446 -6.58 3.37 -6.44
N GLN A 447 -5.73 3.46 -5.41
CA GLN A 447 -5.19 4.73 -4.90
C GLN A 447 -3.67 4.91 -5.11
N SER A 448 -2.94 3.84 -5.41
CA SER A 448 -1.48 3.86 -5.57
C SER A 448 -1.09 3.40 -6.98
N GLY A 449 -0.76 4.36 -7.85
CA GLY A 449 -0.13 4.13 -9.15
C GLY A 449 1.35 3.75 -9.03
N SER A 450 1.75 3.05 -7.96
CA SER A 450 3.13 2.76 -7.58
C SER A 450 3.55 1.34 -7.92
N ASP A 451 4.82 1.18 -8.29
CA ASP A 451 5.42 -0.05 -8.83
C ASP A 451 5.72 -1.16 -7.81
N ASP A 452 5.05 -1.17 -6.66
CA ASP A 452 5.15 -2.31 -5.73
C ASP A 452 4.40 -3.51 -6.32
N ASN A 453 5.15 -4.55 -6.68
CA ASN A 453 4.66 -5.77 -7.30
C ASN A 453 4.35 -6.90 -6.30
N THR A 454 4.28 -6.59 -4.99
CA THR A 454 3.91 -7.57 -3.96
C THR A 454 2.45 -7.44 -3.50
N LEU A 455 1.56 -8.18 -4.17
CA LEU A 455 0.27 -8.55 -3.58
C LEU A 455 0.49 -9.29 -2.25
N ASP A 456 -0.32 -8.96 -1.24
CA ASP A 456 -0.34 -9.71 0.02
C ASP A 456 -0.59 -11.20 -0.25
N GLN A 457 0.36 -12.05 0.19
CA GLN A 457 0.30 -13.50 0.02
C GLN A 457 -0.91 -14.13 0.75
N ASN A 458 -1.56 -13.38 1.66
CA ASN A 458 -2.74 -13.81 2.40
C ASN A 458 -4.07 -13.54 1.70
N LEU A 459 -4.09 -12.88 0.53
CA LEU A 459 -5.31 -12.56 -0.22
C LEU A 459 -6.21 -13.80 -0.40
N THR A 460 -7.47 -13.73 0.03
CA THR A 460 -8.42 -14.84 -0.03
C THR A 460 -9.40 -14.71 -1.20
N LEU A 461 -10.11 -15.80 -1.50
CA LEU A 461 -11.19 -15.78 -2.49
C LEU A 461 -12.36 -14.89 -2.06
N GLU A 462 -12.55 -14.64 -0.76
CA GLU A 462 -13.61 -13.75 -0.27
C GLU A 462 -13.25 -12.28 -0.53
N ASP A 463 -12.00 -11.88 -0.30
CA ASP A 463 -11.51 -10.52 -0.58
C ASP A 463 -11.66 -10.17 -2.07
N PHE A 464 -11.38 -11.12 -2.96
CA PHE A 464 -11.64 -10.94 -4.40
C PHE A 464 -13.14 -10.75 -4.72
N LYS A 465 -14.05 -11.45 -4.01
CA LYS A 465 -15.49 -11.23 -4.22
C LYS A 465 -15.92 -9.84 -3.76
N ASP A 466 -15.43 -9.39 -2.61
CA ASP A 466 -15.75 -8.07 -2.06
C ASP A 466 -15.23 -6.94 -2.97
N PHE A 467 -14.05 -7.10 -3.55
CA PHE A 467 -13.56 -6.24 -4.64
C PHE A 467 -14.44 -6.31 -5.90
N ASN A 468 -14.77 -7.50 -6.40
CA ASN A 468 -15.62 -7.63 -7.58
C ASN A 468 -17.04 -7.04 -7.34
N LEU A 469 -17.50 -7.00 -6.09
CA LEU A 469 -18.73 -6.35 -5.67
C LEU A 469 -18.61 -4.81 -5.61
N SER A 470 -17.46 -4.24 -5.24
CA SER A 470 -17.26 -2.77 -5.30
C SER A 470 -17.28 -2.25 -6.74
N LEU A 471 -16.80 -3.05 -7.71
CA LEU A 471 -16.90 -2.75 -9.15
C LEU A 471 -18.34 -2.69 -9.72
N ASN A 472 -19.39 -2.92 -8.91
CA ASN A 472 -20.76 -2.53 -9.29
C ASN A 472 -20.97 -1.00 -9.24
N VAL A 473 -20.14 -0.26 -8.49
CA VAL A 473 -20.15 1.20 -8.46
C VAL A 473 -19.43 1.70 -9.70
N LYS A 474 -20.16 2.41 -10.58
CA LYS A 474 -19.62 2.90 -11.87
C LYS A 474 -18.30 3.69 -11.71
N LYS A 475 -18.21 4.55 -10.69
CA LYS A 475 -16.99 5.32 -10.40
C LYS A 475 -15.78 4.41 -10.17
N ASP A 476 -15.93 3.37 -9.35
CA ASP A 476 -14.84 2.46 -8.99
C ASP A 476 -14.48 1.54 -10.17
N PHE A 477 -15.48 1.16 -10.98
CA PHE A 477 -15.28 0.47 -12.26
C PHE A 477 -14.45 1.31 -13.24
N ASP A 478 -14.80 2.58 -13.45
CA ASP A 478 -14.11 3.47 -14.38
C ASP A 478 -12.66 3.77 -13.93
N ILE A 479 -12.42 3.95 -12.62
CA ILE A 479 -11.06 4.12 -12.08
C ILE A 479 -10.24 2.83 -12.25
N CYS A 480 -10.77 1.67 -11.84
CA CYS A 480 -10.10 0.38 -12.02
C CYS A 480 -9.82 0.08 -13.51
N LYS A 481 -10.67 0.56 -14.42
CA LYS A 481 -10.49 0.40 -15.87
C LYS A 481 -9.33 1.26 -16.40
N GLY A 482 -9.18 2.47 -15.88
CA GLY A 482 -8.01 3.33 -16.14
C GLY A 482 -6.71 2.65 -15.69
N ILE A 483 -6.69 2.08 -14.48
CA ILE A 483 -5.53 1.38 -13.93
C ILE A 483 -5.18 0.14 -14.76
N VAL A 484 -6.15 -0.72 -15.07
CA VAL A 484 -5.89 -1.91 -15.91
C VAL A 484 -5.41 -1.52 -17.30
N ALA A 485 -5.88 -0.40 -17.87
CA ALA A 485 -5.35 0.12 -19.13
C ALA A 485 -3.90 0.60 -19.05
N GLN A 486 -3.45 1.10 -17.89
CA GLN A 486 -2.08 1.57 -17.64
C GLN A 486 -1.06 0.45 -17.38
N ILE A 487 -1.49 -0.76 -16.99
CA ILE A 487 -0.57 -1.88 -16.71
C ILE A 487 0.25 -2.28 -17.96
N GLY A 488 -0.40 -2.30 -19.13
CA GLY A 488 0.23 -2.72 -20.39
C GLY A 488 0.70 -4.18 -20.42
N GLY A 489 1.38 -4.54 -21.50
CA GLY A 489 2.00 -5.85 -21.70
C GLY A 489 2.56 -5.96 -23.12
N ASN A 490 3.50 -6.88 -23.34
CA ASN A 490 4.15 -7.04 -24.65
C ASN A 490 3.16 -7.52 -25.74
N ASP A 491 2.16 -8.30 -25.33
CA ASP A 491 0.98 -8.63 -26.11
C ASP A 491 -0.26 -8.66 -25.20
N TYR A 492 -1.45 -8.89 -25.78
CA TYR A 492 -2.70 -8.98 -25.04
C TYR A 492 -2.75 -10.12 -24.01
N LYS A 493 -1.97 -11.21 -24.19
CA LYS A 493 -1.92 -12.34 -23.25
C LYS A 493 -1.06 -11.99 -22.05
N ASP A 494 0.05 -11.31 -22.29
CA ASP A 494 0.93 -10.78 -21.26
C ASP A 494 0.21 -9.69 -20.44
N HIS A 495 -0.52 -8.78 -21.09
CA HIS A 495 -1.34 -7.77 -20.40
C HIS A 495 -2.48 -8.40 -19.59
N ILE A 496 -3.15 -9.45 -20.08
CA ILE A 496 -4.11 -10.25 -19.28
C ILE A 496 -3.43 -10.86 -18.05
N LYS A 497 -2.24 -11.44 -18.22
CA LYS A 497 -1.45 -12.04 -17.12
C LYS A 497 -1.09 -10.99 -16.08
N GLU A 498 -0.50 -9.86 -16.46
CA GLU A 498 -0.08 -8.79 -15.54
C GLU A 498 -1.28 -8.16 -14.84
N ALA A 499 -2.38 -7.88 -15.56
CA ALA A 499 -3.61 -7.39 -14.96
C ALA A 499 -4.14 -8.34 -13.87
N MET A 500 -4.19 -9.65 -14.16
CA MET A 500 -4.60 -10.64 -13.18
C MET A 500 -3.60 -10.76 -12.02
N GLN A 501 -2.28 -10.75 -12.27
CA GLN A 501 -1.26 -10.77 -11.21
C GLN A 501 -1.28 -9.51 -10.32
N ARG A 502 -1.79 -8.37 -10.82
CA ARG A 502 -2.02 -7.16 -10.02
C ARG A 502 -3.19 -7.30 -9.02
N CYS A 503 -4.16 -8.17 -9.31
CA CYS A 503 -5.45 -8.25 -8.60
C CYS A 503 -5.74 -9.62 -7.96
N MET A 504 -4.91 -10.65 -8.11
CA MET A 504 -5.12 -11.94 -7.45
C MET A 504 -3.84 -12.75 -7.34
N THR A 505 -3.68 -13.44 -6.21
CA THR A 505 -2.59 -14.39 -6.01
C THR A 505 -2.82 -15.68 -6.79
N ASN A 506 -1.75 -16.43 -7.05
CA ASN A 506 -1.81 -17.77 -7.67
C ASN A 506 -2.78 -18.70 -6.94
N LYS A 507 -2.75 -18.66 -5.60
CA LYS A 507 -3.68 -19.34 -4.71
C LYS A 507 -5.14 -18.97 -4.99
N VAL A 508 -5.49 -17.68 -5.10
CA VAL A 508 -6.85 -17.23 -5.45
C VAL A 508 -7.27 -17.71 -6.84
N MET A 509 -6.40 -17.52 -7.85
CA MET A 509 -6.62 -18.01 -9.22
C MET A 509 -6.90 -19.52 -9.28
N SER A 510 -6.25 -20.31 -8.42
CA SER A 510 -6.44 -21.76 -8.36
C SER A 510 -7.89 -22.18 -8.06
N TYR A 511 -8.67 -21.35 -7.37
CA TYR A 511 -10.08 -21.59 -7.03
C TYR A 511 -11.08 -21.14 -8.12
N MET A 512 -10.60 -20.66 -9.26
CA MET A 512 -11.43 -20.07 -10.32
C MET A 512 -11.43 -20.89 -11.63
N ASN A 513 -12.45 -20.67 -12.46
CA ASN A 513 -12.36 -20.81 -13.93
C ASN A 513 -13.44 -19.95 -14.60
N ILE A 514 -13.37 -19.77 -15.92
CA ILE A 514 -14.34 -18.96 -16.68
C ILE A 514 -15.81 -19.35 -16.41
N SER A 515 -16.10 -20.65 -16.27
CA SER A 515 -17.46 -21.21 -16.25
C SER A 515 -18.03 -21.63 -14.88
N GLY A 516 -17.24 -21.51 -13.80
CA GLY A 516 -17.62 -21.97 -12.45
C GLY A 516 -17.73 -23.49 -12.25
N LYS A 517 -17.43 -24.31 -13.27
CA LYS A 517 -17.56 -25.77 -13.19
C LYS A 517 -16.61 -26.38 -12.14
N LYS A 518 -17.01 -27.51 -11.55
CA LYS A 518 -16.30 -28.26 -10.49
C LYS A 518 -16.08 -27.46 -9.19
N ASN A 519 -17.14 -26.86 -8.65
CA ASN A 519 -17.12 -26.08 -7.40
C ASN A 519 -16.08 -24.94 -7.36
N LYS A 520 -15.80 -24.32 -8.51
CA LYS A 520 -14.89 -23.19 -8.64
C LYS A 520 -15.66 -21.90 -8.84
N TYR A 521 -15.04 -20.76 -8.52
CA TYR A 521 -15.63 -19.45 -8.78
C TYR A 521 -15.72 -19.18 -10.29
N ALA A 522 -16.85 -18.62 -10.74
CA ALA A 522 -17.15 -18.31 -12.14
C ALA A 522 -16.56 -16.96 -12.55
N PHE A 523 -15.27 -16.93 -12.88
CA PHE A 523 -14.56 -15.69 -13.20
C PHE A 523 -15.11 -14.99 -14.46
N GLY A 524 -15.64 -15.73 -15.43
CA GLY A 524 -16.22 -15.17 -16.66
C GLY A 524 -17.48 -14.33 -16.43
N GLY A 525 -18.15 -14.47 -15.28
CA GLY A 525 -19.28 -13.64 -14.87
C GLY A 525 -18.91 -12.46 -13.96
N SER A 526 -17.61 -12.19 -13.75
CA SER A 526 -17.14 -11.13 -12.86
C SER A 526 -17.08 -9.77 -13.56
N ASN A 527 -17.36 -8.69 -12.82
CA ASN A 527 -17.21 -7.31 -13.27
C ASN A 527 -15.75 -7.02 -13.61
N TYR A 528 -14.81 -7.57 -12.84
CA TYR A 528 -13.38 -7.44 -13.12
C TYR A 528 -12.99 -8.09 -14.46
N PHE A 529 -13.51 -9.27 -14.78
CA PHE A 529 -13.28 -9.88 -16.09
C PHE A 529 -13.91 -9.07 -17.24
N LYS A 530 -15.12 -8.53 -17.05
CA LYS A 530 -15.76 -7.62 -18.01
C LYS A 530 -14.87 -6.40 -18.29
N LEU A 531 -14.32 -5.80 -17.25
CA LEU A 531 -13.40 -4.67 -17.32
C LEU A 531 -12.10 -5.01 -18.06
N VAL A 532 -11.45 -6.12 -17.71
CA VAL A 532 -10.25 -6.63 -18.42
C VAL A 532 -10.56 -6.82 -19.90
N LYS A 533 -11.70 -7.44 -20.23
CA LYS A 533 -12.15 -7.64 -21.62
C LYS A 533 -12.31 -6.32 -22.38
N GLU A 534 -12.96 -5.32 -21.77
CA GLU A 534 -13.14 -3.99 -22.37
C GLU A 534 -11.81 -3.26 -22.60
N VAL A 535 -10.80 -3.47 -21.75
CA VAL A 535 -9.45 -2.92 -21.95
C VAL A 535 -8.73 -3.65 -23.09
N MET A 536 -8.73 -4.98 -23.10
CA MET A 536 -8.02 -5.76 -24.14
C MET A 536 -8.57 -5.47 -25.54
N MET A 537 -9.89 -5.43 -25.70
CA MET A 537 -10.54 -5.14 -26.99
C MET A 537 -10.38 -3.67 -27.44
N ARG A 538 -10.00 -2.76 -26.54
CA ARG A 538 -9.71 -1.35 -26.86
C ARG A 538 -8.25 -1.15 -27.23
N ASN A 539 -7.33 -1.79 -26.53
CA ASN A 539 -5.90 -1.56 -26.66
C ASN A 539 -5.23 -2.50 -27.68
N TYR A 540 -5.85 -3.64 -28.00
CA TYR A 540 -5.37 -4.60 -28.99
C TYR A 540 -6.49 -4.97 -29.96
N ASN A 541 -6.13 -5.26 -31.22
CA ASN A 541 -7.07 -5.74 -32.23
C ASN A 541 -7.41 -7.23 -32.01
N VAL A 542 -8.15 -7.51 -30.94
CA VAL A 542 -8.50 -8.87 -30.49
C VAL A 542 -9.99 -9.05 -30.26
N THR A 543 -10.48 -10.24 -30.57
CA THR A 543 -11.88 -10.63 -30.35
C THR A 543 -12.13 -11.07 -28.91
N GLU A 544 -13.39 -10.96 -28.46
CA GLU A 544 -13.82 -11.45 -27.15
C GLU A 544 -13.43 -12.93 -26.91
N ASN A 545 -13.56 -13.79 -27.93
CA ASN A 545 -13.20 -15.20 -27.83
C ASN A 545 -11.69 -15.41 -27.55
N GLN A 546 -10.81 -14.62 -28.17
CA GLN A 546 -9.36 -14.70 -27.93
C GLN A 546 -9.00 -14.26 -26.50
N VAL A 547 -9.67 -13.23 -25.97
CA VAL A 547 -9.51 -12.78 -24.58
C VAL A 547 -10.00 -13.83 -23.59
N VAL A 548 -11.17 -14.43 -23.84
CA VAL A 548 -11.73 -15.52 -23.03
C VAL A 548 -10.79 -16.73 -23.04
N GLU A 549 -10.25 -17.12 -24.20
CA GLU A 549 -9.35 -18.26 -24.33
C GLU A 549 -8.00 -18.01 -23.62
N ALA A 550 -7.38 -16.84 -23.81
CA ALA A 550 -6.15 -16.46 -23.13
C ALA A 550 -6.32 -16.49 -21.60
N THR A 551 -7.41 -15.91 -21.10
CA THR A 551 -7.77 -15.92 -19.67
C THR A 551 -8.04 -17.33 -19.15
N ALA A 552 -8.74 -18.16 -19.92
CA ALA A 552 -9.01 -19.56 -19.57
C ALA A 552 -7.73 -20.39 -19.48
N ASN A 553 -6.80 -20.19 -20.42
CA ASN A 553 -5.48 -20.83 -20.42
C ASN A 553 -4.65 -20.34 -19.23
N TYR A 554 -4.63 -19.05 -18.93
CA TYR A 554 -3.89 -18.54 -17.77
C TYR A 554 -4.41 -19.12 -16.44
N LEU A 555 -5.73 -19.13 -16.22
CA LEU A 555 -6.35 -19.80 -15.06
C LEU A 555 -6.16 -21.34 -15.05
N LYS A 556 -5.91 -21.97 -16.20
CA LYS A 556 -5.64 -23.41 -16.32
C LYS A 556 -4.22 -23.77 -15.86
N TRP A 557 -3.26 -22.88 -16.08
CA TRP A 557 -1.82 -23.12 -15.84
C TRP A 557 -1.23 -22.28 -14.70
N ALA A 558 -2.05 -21.55 -13.95
CA ALA A 558 -1.63 -20.81 -12.76
C ALA A 558 -0.76 -21.69 -11.82
N PRO A 559 0.37 -21.17 -11.30
CA PRO A 559 1.18 -21.85 -10.28
C PRO A 559 0.32 -22.30 -9.09
N GLU A 560 0.79 -23.32 -8.35
CA GLU A 560 0.11 -23.90 -7.16
C GLU A 560 -1.19 -24.69 -7.43
N ARG A 561 -1.72 -24.71 -8.66
CA ARG A 561 -2.97 -25.43 -8.98
C ARG A 561 -2.80 -26.97 -8.92
N LYS A 562 -3.30 -27.61 -7.86
CA LYS A 562 -3.26 -29.08 -7.66
C LYS A 562 -3.83 -29.93 -8.81
N ASP A 563 -4.82 -29.43 -9.56
CA ASP A 563 -5.50 -30.13 -10.67
C ASP A 563 -5.30 -29.43 -12.03
N GLY A 564 -4.10 -28.91 -12.28
CA GLY A 564 -3.67 -28.38 -13.58
C GLY A 564 -2.25 -28.85 -13.85
N GLY A 565 -1.84 -28.97 -15.11
CA GLY A 565 -0.50 -29.47 -15.46
C GLY A 565 0.64 -28.48 -15.20
N GLY A 566 0.46 -27.52 -14.29
CA GLY A 566 1.54 -26.67 -13.82
C GLY A 566 2.59 -27.52 -13.11
N ARG A 567 3.85 -27.44 -13.54
CA ARG A 567 4.95 -28.09 -12.84
C ARG A 567 5.01 -27.57 -11.41
N LYS A 568 5.05 -28.48 -10.42
CA LYS A 568 5.62 -28.15 -9.12
C LYS A 568 7.07 -27.76 -9.36
N LYS A 569 7.49 -26.60 -8.84
CA LYS A 569 8.89 -26.38 -8.47
C LYS A 569 9.11 -26.98 -7.08
#